data_AF-A0A6P1MKA2-F1
#
_entry.id   AF-A0A6P1MKA2-F1
#
_cell.length_a   1.000
_cell.length_b   1.000
_cell.length_c   1.000
_cell.angle_alpha   90.00
_cell.angle_beta   90.00
_cell.angle_gamma   90.00
#
_symmetry.space_group_name_H-M   'P 1'
#
loop_
_entity.id
_entity.type
_entity.pdbx_description
1 polymer ?
#
loop_
_entity_poly.entity_id
_entity_poly.type
_entity_poly.pdbx_seq_one_letter_code
_entity_poly.pdbx_strand_id
1 'polypeptide(L)'
;MKEKNTNYLVSLFYQNPQEESFTEAEMKTVRYNLISLLGERTDRYTMNESSSVPIEKAEELLKSICFTIGLVVKKQGNSSLKTENMSTLLKSGWNIIETKLEEGKELLKQVTESGVITENISYRDTVQGIEKFFTRYDYRFFAHEIPCDIDYQLCIPLSDHVMGVEYINEYLFRLLMENRFCKHFKKEIMVQLLQCYCPDYRELLINVFEPVAMNAMGCALANKDVRDLDISDYDRKNILRVLENWPEEEVDEQLSKVVDVICSQLDIKDDRLHNYLYQALLVQYPRVQNQVHLKKLEGIFLSLAGENQEGKITSEYEDGEMMDDEQLRALIDAINNSGPASDKIKLVKQHIHSLRDMTEILNICFWEEEIMELLQSFSDTELVLLQEYVKNKPALWKSETGWEIQLENLINNIR
;
A
#
# COMPACT_ATOMS: atom_id res chain seq x y z
N MET A 1 -7.13 4.09 -36.75
CA MET A 1 -6.16 5.20 -36.65
C MET A 1 -6.82 6.56 -36.37
N LYS A 2 -7.80 7.02 -37.17
CA LYS A 2 -8.36 8.39 -37.03
C LYS A 2 -9.29 8.66 -35.84
N GLU A 3 -9.82 7.66 -35.13
CA GLU A 3 -10.82 7.91 -34.07
C GLU A 3 -10.25 7.93 -32.65
N LYS A 4 -9.40 6.98 -32.23
CA LYS A 4 -8.94 6.89 -30.83
C LYS A 4 -8.03 8.04 -30.37
N ASN A 5 -7.07 8.47 -31.19
CA ASN A 5 -6.16 9.57 -30.81
C ASN A 5 -6.76 10.96 -31.09
N THR A 6 -7.64 11.07 -32.10
CA THR A 6 -8.48 12.27 -32.28
C THR A 6 -9.48 12.42 -31.13
N ASN A 7 -9.95 11.31 -30.55
CA ASN A 7 -10.76 11.31 -29.34
C ASN A 7 -10.05 11.85 -28.10
N TYR A 8 -8.71 11.93 -28.06
CA TYR A 8 -7.99 12.54 -26.92
C TYR A 8 -8.07 14.07 -26.93
N LEU A 9 -7.84 14.71 -28.08
CA LEU A 9 -8.12 16.15 -28.24
C LEU A 9 -9.61 16.45 -28.13
N VAL A 10 -10.45 15.59 -28.68
CA VAL A 10 -11.91 15.72 -28.55
C VAL A 10 -12.37 15.50 -27.11
N SER A 11 -11.76 14.58 -26.34
CA SER A 11 -12.03 14.45 -24.90
C SER A 11 -11.53 15.65 -24.11
N LEU A 12 -10.42 16.26 -24.51
CA LEU A 12 -9.95 17.55 -23.95
C LEU A 12 -10.95 18.69 -24.24
N PHE A 13 -11.67 18.67 -25.37
CA PHE A 13 -12.72 19.66 -25.68
C PHE A 13 -14.01 19.45 -24.87
N TYR A 14 -14.31 18.22 -24.42
CA TYR A 14 -15.54 17.88 -23.69
C TYR A 14 -15.38 17.80 -22.17
N GLN A 15 -14.18 18.02 -21.62
CA GLN A 15 -13.94 17.98 -20.16
C GLN A 15 -14.23 19.29 -19.42
N ASN A 16 -14.68 20.35 -20.10
CA ASN A 16 -15.19 21.56 -19.46
C ASN A 16 -16.72 21.67 -19.66
N PRO A 17 -17.55 21.58 -18.59
CA PRO A 17 -19.02 21.69 -18.68
C PRO A 17 -19.52 23.09 -19.04
N GLN A 18 -18.61 24.06 -19.16
CA GLN A 18 -18.85 25.46 -19.42
C GLN A 18 -18.04 25.85 -20.67
N GLU A 19 -18.43 25.48 -21.90
CA GLU A 19 -18.12 26.27 -23.11
C GLU A 19 -18.62 25.71 -24.46
N GLU A 20 -18.63 26.64 -25.42
CA GLU A 20 -19.20 26.66 -26.77
C GLU A 20 -18.92 25.43 -27.65
N SER A 21 -19.96 24.98 -28.36
CA SER A 21 -19.85 23.88 -29.33
C SER A 21 -19.03 24.29 -30.56
N PHE A 22 -18.10 23.42 -30.96
CA PHE A 22 -17.49 23.52 -32.28
C PHE A 22 -18.49 23.05 -33.34
N THR A 23 -18.60 23.80 -34.42
CA THR A 23 -19.25 23.33 -35.65
C THR A 23 -18.39 22.23 -36.31
N GLU A 24 -19.01 21.38 -37.12
CA GLU A 24 -18.29 20.33 -37.86
C GLU A 24 -17.19 20.91 -38.76
N ALA A 25 -17.43 22.09 -39.35
CA ALA A 25 -16.45 22.79 -40.17
C ALA A 25 -15.23 23.25 -39.35
N GLU A 26 -15.44 23.82 -38.16
CA GLU A 26 -14.34 24.23 -37.28
C GLU A 26 -13.52 23.02 -36.80
N MET A 27 -14.19 21.93 -36.42
CA MET A 27 -13.49 20.68 -36.04
C MET A 27 -12.63 20.13 -37.18
N LYS A 28 -13.12 20.21 -38.42
CA LYS A 28 -12.36 19.78 -39.60
C LYS A 28 -11.12 20.63 -39.81
N THR A 29 -11.23 21.95 -39.61
CA THR A 29 -10.10 22.88 -39.70
C THR A 29 -9.05 22.60 -38.63
N VAL A 30 -9.47 22.40 -37.37
CA VAL A 30 -8.55 22.05 -36.26
C VAL A 30 -7.82 20.74 -36.57
N ARG A 31 -8.54 19.70 -37.02
CA ARG A 31 -7.93 18.41 -37.42
C ARG A 31 -6.92 18.57 -38.55
N TYR A 32 -7.22 19.37 -39.56
CA TYR A 32 -6.30 19.63 -40.66
C TYR A 32 -5.02 20.31 -40.17
N ASN A 33 -5.14 21.34 -39.33
CA ASN A 33 -4.01 22.09 -38.81
C ASN A 33 -3.11 21.21 -37.92
N LEU A 34 -3.68 20.29 -37.14
CA LEU A 34 -2.92 19.34 -36.34
C LEU A 34 -2.14 18.34 -37.18
N ILE A 35 -2.74 17.83 -38.26
CA ILE A 35 -2.05 16.93 -39.20
C ILE A 35 -0.91 17.66 -39.91
N SER A 36 -1.12 18.92 -40.30
CA SER A 36 -0.06 19.76 -40.88
C SER A 36 1.09 19.94 -39.89
N LEU A 37 0.77 20.27 -38.64
CA LEU A 37 1.77 20.42 -37.58
C LEU A 37 2.50 19.11 -37.29
N LEU A 38 1.80 17.97 -37.30
CA LEU A 38 2.41 16.65 -37.16
C LEU A 38 3.43 16.39 -38.28
N GLY A 39 3.14 16.76 -39.53
CA GLY A 39 4.08 16.69 -40.64
C GLY A 39 5.35 17.49 -40.35
N GLU A 40 5.22 18.76 -39.97
CA GLU A 40 6.36 19.61 -39.62
C GLU A 40 7.19 19.07 -38.44
N ARG A 41 6.53 18.46 -37.44
CA ARG A 41 7.22 17.85 -36.30
C ARG A 41 7.91 16.56 -36.67
N THR A 42 7.34 15.77 -37.58
CA THR A 42 7.94 14.53 -38.10
C THR A 42 9.21 14.83 -38.88
N ASP A 43 9.18 15.84 -39.77
CA ASP A 43 10.35 16.28 -40.53
C ASP A 43 11.50 16.71 -39.60
N ARG A 44 11.17 17.45 -38.54
CA ARG A 44 12.16 17.83 -37.52
C ARG A 44 12.70 16.64 -36.73
N TYR A 45 11.85 15.67 -36.41
CA TYR A 45 12.22 14.47 -35.66
C TYR A 45 13.18 13.58 -36.46
N THR A 46 12.96 13.45 -37.77
CA THR A 46 13.84 12.69 -38.68
C THR A 46 15.04 13.49 -39.18
N MET A 47 15.29 14.69 -38.65
CA MET A 47 16.31 15.62 -39.13
C MET A 47 16.20 15.93 -40.64
N ASN A 48 15.00 15.83 -41.21
CA ASN A 48 14.70 15.88 -42.65
C ASN A 48 15.37 14.78 -43.49
N GLU A 49 15.89 13.72 -42.87
CA GLU A 49 16.55 12.62 -43.58
C GLU A 49 15.56 11.55 -44.07
N SER A 50 14.34 11.53 -43.52
CA SER A 50 13.27 10.62 -43.93
C SER A 50 11.92 11.32 -43.95
N SER A 51 11.16 11.07 -45.01
CA SER A 51 9.75 11.48 -45.16
C SER A 51 8.76 10.49 -44.56
N SER A 52 9.25 9.41 -43.93
CA SER A 52 8.42 8.38 -43.32
C SER A 52 8.92 8.01 -41.92
N VAL A 53 7.97 7.79 -41.01
CA VAL A 53 8.18 7.27 -39.66
C VAL A 53 7.20 6.12 -39.43
N PRO A 54 7.52 5.17 -38.53
CA PRO A 54 6.55 4.18 -38.08
C PRO A 54 5.29 4.84 -37.55
N ILE A 55 4.14 4.19 -37.75
CA ILE A 55 2.83 4.71 -37.33
C ILE A 55 2.81 4.98 -35.83
N GLU A 56 3.43 4.09 -35.05
CA GLU A 56 3.55 4.21 -33.59
C GLU A 56 4.28 5.51 -33.22
N LYS A 57 5.35 5.88 -33.94
CA LYS A 57 6.07 7.13 -33.66
C LYS A 57 5.30 8.37 -34.09
N ALA A 58 4.58 8.33 -35.21
CA ALA A 58 3.68 9.41 -35.58
C ALA A 58 2.55 9.61 -34.54
N GLU A 59 2.03 8.52 -33.97
CA GLU A 59 1.01 8.58 -32.91
C GLU A 59 1.56 9.20 -31.62
N GLU A 60 2.76 8.84 -31.17
CA GLU A 60 3.39 9.47 -29.99
C GLU A 60 3.68 10.96 -30.21
N LEU A 61 4.19 11.35 -31.38
CA LEU A 61 4.39 12.77 -31.72
C LEU A 61 3.07 13.54 -31.72
N LEU A 62 2.00 12.93 -32.24
CA LEU A 62 0.68 13.55 -32.21
C LEU A 62 0.17 13.71 -30.78
N LYS A 63 0.29 12.68 -29.92
CA LYS A 63 -0.10 12.77 -28.50
C LYS A 63 0.62 13.91 -27.79
N SER A 64 1.92 14.07 -28.05
CA SER A 64 2.75 15.14 -27.51
C SER A 64 2.28 16.54 -27.94
N ILE A 65 1.96 16.71 -29.24
CA ILE A 65 1.35 17.95 -29.76
C ILE A 65 0.03 18.23 -29.05
N CYS A 66 -0.85 17.22 -28.98
CA CYS A 66 -2.17 17.32 -28.37
C CYS A 66 -2.09 17.73 -26.89
N PHE A 67 -1.22 17.07 -26.12
CA PHE A 67 -0.97 17.39 -24.72
C PHE A 67 -0.48 18.84 -24.56
N THR A 68 0.53 19.23 -25.33
CA THR A 68 1.14 20.57 -25.25
C THR A 68 0.14 21.68 -25.57
N ILE A 69 -0.67 21.52 -26.63
CA ILE A 69 -1.73 22.47 -26.98
C ILE A 69 -2.85 22.45 -25.94
N GLY A 70 -3.20 21.27 -25.43
CA GLY A 70 -4.19 21.09 -24.37
C GLY A 70 -3.88 21.92 -23.12
N LEU A 71 -2.60 22.10 -22.75
CA LEU A 71 -2.20 22.98 -21.65
C LEU A 71 -2.56 24.45 -21.89
N VAL A 72 -2.45 24.93 -23.14
CA VAL A 72 -2.83 26.30 -23.52
C VAL A 72 -4.34 26.45 -23.48
N VAL A 73 -5.06 25.49 -24.06
CA VAL A 73 -6.53 25.46 -24.10
C VAL A 73 -7.11 25.46 -22.68
N LYS A 74 -6.57 24.65 -21.77
CA LYS A 74 -6.96 24.63 -20.35
C LYS A 74 -6.78 25.99 -19.67
N LYS A 75 -5.79 26.79 -20.10
CA LYS A 75 -5.48 28.11 -19.54
C LYS A 75 -6.26 29.26 -20.18
N GLN A 76 -6.56 29.16 -21.48
CA GLN A 76 -7.09 30.28 -22.29
C GLN A 76 -8.50 30.02 -22.86
N GLY A 77 -9.04 28.82 -22.71
CA GLY A 77 -10.31 28.41 -23.28
C GLY A 77 -10.20 27.86 -24.70
N ASN A 78 -11.29 27.26 -25.18
CA ASN A 78 -11.36 26.56 -26.47
C ASN A 78 -11.27 27.50 -27.69
N SER A 79 -11.59 28.79 -27.51
CA SER A 79 -11.58 29.80 -28.56
C SER A 79 -10.19 30.01 -29.19
N SER A 80 -9.13 29.79 -28.41
CA SER A 80 -7.71 29.85 -28.86
C SER A 80 -7.44 28.95 -30.07
N LEU A 81 -8.11 27.80 -30.18
CA LEU A 81 -7.97 26.87 -31.29
C LEU A 81 -8.56 27.38 -32.61
N LYS A 82 -9.48 28.36 -32.54
CA LYS A 82 -10.14 28.97 -33.68
C LYS A 82 -9.38 30.20 -34.18
N THR A 83 -8.79 30.95 -33.25
CA THR A 83 -8.24 32.29 -33.51
C THR A 83 -6.72 32.28 -33.70
N GLU A 84 -6.02 31.33 -33.10
CA GLU A 84 -4.55 31.30 -33.10
C GLU A 84 -3.97 30.26 -34.06
N ASN A 85 -2.75 30.54 -34.53
CA ASN A 85 -1.99 29.60 -35.33
C ASN A 85 -1.49 28.44 -34.46
N MET A 86 -1.65 27.19 -34.93
CA MET A 86 -1.25 25.99 -34.17
C MET A 86 0.23 25.97 -33.78
N SER A 87 1.12 26.49 -34.61
CA SER A 87 2.56 26.56 -34.29
C SER A 87 2.85 27.59 -33.20
N THR A 88 2.03 28.64 -33.09
CA THR A 88 2.08 29.59 -31.96
C THR A 88 1.56 28.95 -30.68
N LEU A 89 0.42 28.24 -30.74
CA LEU A 89 -0.12 27.51 -29.60
C LEU A 89 0.86 26.46 -29.07
N LEU A 90 1.53 25.72 -29.96
CA LEU A 90 2.55 24.74 -29.58
C LEU A 90 3.71 25.41 -28.81
N LYS A 91 4.22 26.55 -29.29
CA LYS A 91 5.29 27.30 -28.61
C LYS A 91 4.82 27.85 -27.26
N SER A 92 3.59 28.37 -27.18
CA SER A 92 3.00 28.82 -25.93
C SER A 92 2.88 27.67 -24.92
N GLY A 93 2.49 26.48 -25.37
CA GLY A 93 2.44 25.28 -24.54
C GLY A 93 3.81 24.86 -24.03
N TRP A 94 4.86 24.95 -24.85
CA TRP A 94 6.23 24.72 -24.39
C TRP A 94 6.66 25.67 -23.26
N ASN A 95 6.33 26.95 -23.35
CA ASN A 95 6.62 27.91 -22.27
C ASN A 95 5.87 27.56 -20.97
N ILE A 96 4.64 27.03 -21.08
CA ILE A 96 3.89 26.53 -19.92
C ILE A 96 4.60 25.31 -19.32
N ILE A 97 5.06 24.37 -20.15
CA ILE A 97 5.80 23.20 -19.70
C ILE A 97 7.10 23.61 -18.99
N GLU A 98 7.85 24.56 -19.54
CA GLU A 98 9.08 25.08 -18.92
C GLU A 98 8.80 25.67 -17.52
N THR A 99 7.71 26.43 -17.38
CA THR A 99 7.28 26.94 -16.07
C THR A 99 6.95 25.80 -15.11
N LYS A 100 6.19 24.80 -15.56
CA LYS A 100 5.84 23.62 -14.76
C LYS A 100 7.05 22.78 -14.38
N LEU A 101 8.09 22.73 -15.21
CA LEU A 101 9.33 22.03 -14.88
C LEU A 101 10.05 22.71 -13.71
N GLU A 102 10.07 24.03 -13.65
CA GLU A 102 10.63 24.75 -12.51
C GLU A 102 9.80 24.55 -11.24
N GLU A 103 8.45 24.55 -11.34
CA GLU A 103 7.56 24.18 -10.23
C GLU A 103 7.86 22.77 -9.72
N GLY A 104 8.01 21.80 -10.63
CA GLY A 104 8.31 20.41 -10.31
C GLY A 104 9.65 20.23 -9.61
N LYS A 105 10.70 20.95 -10.05
CA LYS A 105 12.01 20.93 -9.38
C LYS A 105 11.93 21.45 -7.95
N GLU A 106 11.17 22.52 -7.73
CA GLU A 106 10.97 23.08 -6.39
C GLU A 106 10.15 22.13 -5.50
N LEU A 107 9.15 21.46 -6.06
CA LEU A 107 8.42 20.40 -5.35
C LEU A 107 9.34 19.22 -5.00
N LEU A 108 10.17 18.75 -5.93
CA LEU A 108 11.12 17.65 -5.69
C LEU A 108 12.12 18.01 -4.57
N LYS A 109 12.61 19.24 -4.58
CA LYS A 109 13.47 19.76 -3.51
C LYS A 109 12.76 19.70 -2.16
N GLN A 110 11.52 20.21 -2.08
CA GLN A 110 10.73 20.15 -0.85
C GLN A 110 10.42 18.71 -0.42
N VAL A 111 10.13 17.80 -1.35
CA VAL A 111 9.95 16.37 -1.07
C VAL A 111 11.21 15.78 -0.46
N THR A 112 12.37 16.08 -1.03
CA THR A 112 13.68 15.59 -0.55
C THR A 112 13.99 16.12 0.85
N GLU A 113 13.75 17.41 1.11
CA GLU A 113 13.94 18.05 2.42
C GLU A 113 12.91 17.59 3.48
N SER A 114 11.72 17.21 3.02
CA SER A 114 10.63 16.71 3.87
C SER A 114 10.62 15.19 4.05
N GLY A 115 11.56 14.48 3.41
CA GLY A 115 11.54 13.03 3.28
C GLY A 115 11.25 12.30 4.58
N VAL A 116 10.33 11.34 4.52
CA VAL A 116 10.02 10.48 5.68
C VAL A 116 11.28 9.69 6.01
N ILE A 117 11.65 9.65 7.29
CA ILE A 117 12.81 8.88 7.74
C ILE A 117 12.40 7.39 7.81
N THR A 118 12.21 6.79 6.65
CA THR A 118 11.84 5.40 6.44
C THR A 118 12.94 4.66 5.68
N GLU A 119 12.98 3.35 5.87
CA GLU A 119 13.88 2.44 5.15
C GLU A 119 13.19 1.79 3.94
N ASN A 120 12.00 2.27 3.58
CA ASN A 120 11.26 1.82 2.41
C ASN A 120 12.01 2.15 1.11
N ILE A 121 12.36 1.11 0.38
CA ILE A 121 13.20 1.17 -0.83
C ILE A 121 12.42 1.82 -1.97
N SER A 122 11.16 1.45 -2.18
CA SER A 122 10.35 1.98 -3.28
C SER A 122 10.15 3.49 -3.19
N TYR A 123 9.95 4.03 -1.99
CA TYR A 123 9.91 5.47 -1.73
C TYR A 123 11.20 6.16 -2.20
N ARG A 124 12.35 5.69 -1.72
CA ARG A 124 13.65 6.30 -2.02
C ARG A 124 13.96 6.21 -3.52
N ASP A 125 13.76 5.04 -4.11
CA ASP A 125 14.08 4.77 -5.50
C ASP A 125 13.15 5.56 -6.43
N THR A 126 11.89 5.78 -6.05
CA THR A 126 10.95 6.66 -6.75
C THR A 126 11.39 8.12 -6.72
N VAL A 127 11.78 8.65 -5.56
CA VAL A 127 12.28 10.04 -5.48
C VAL A 127 13.51 10.24 -6.38
N GLN A 128 14.43 9.27 -6.40
CA GLN A 128 15.58 9.27 -7.31
C GLN A 128 15.19 9.08 -8.78
N GLY A 129 14.17 8.28 -9.06
CA GLY A 129 13.60 8.09 -10.39
C GLY A 129 13.05 9.40 -10.95
N ILE A 130 12.28 10.13 -10.15
CA ILE A 130 11.71 11.43 -10.52
C ILE A 130 12.81 12.49 -10.69
N GLU A 131 13.92 12.44 -9.94
CA GLU A 131 15.06 13.33 -10.21
C GLU A 131 15.57 13.17 -11.66
N LYS A 132 15.67 11.93 -12.15
CA LYS A 132 16.10 11.64 -13.52
C LYS A 132 15.10 12.15 -14.57
N PHE A 133 13.80 12.22 -14.26
CA PHE A 133 12.79 12.77 -15.17
C PHE A 133 13.19 14.15 -15.70
N PHE A 134 13.61 15.06 -14.82
CA PHE A 134 13.95 16.44 -15.21
C PHE A 134 15.15 16.56 -16.16
N THR A 135 15.95 15.50 -16.28
CA THR A 135 17.07 15.42 -17.24
C THR A 135 16.71 14.70 -18.54
N ARG A 136 15.78 13.73 -18.49
CA ARG A 136 15.42 12.86 -19.63
C ARG A 136 14.18 13.33 -20.39
N TYR A 137 13.38 14.20 -19.80
CA TYR A 137 12.09 14.61 -20.34
C TYR A 137 12.22 15.50 -21.59
N ASP A 138 11.94 14.90 -22.75
CA ASP A 138 11.88 15.60 -24.03
C ASP A 138 10.48 16.14 -24.30
N TYR A 139 10.15 17.28 -23.71
CA TYR A 139 8.87 17.92 -23.94
C TYR A 139 8.69 18.52 -25.34
N ARG A 140 9.73 18.55 -26.18
CA ARG A 140 9.59 19.05 -27.57
C ARG A 140 8.98 17.99 -28.46
N PHE A 141 9.26 16.71 -28.22
CA PHE A 141 8.75 15.61 -29.04
C PHE A 141 7.85 14.64 -28.28
N PHE A 142 8.03 14.48 -26.97
CA PHE A 142 7.35 13.48 -26.14
C PHE A 142 6.82 14.09 -24.82
N ALA A 143 6.11 15.22 -24.91
CA ALA A 143 5.60 15.97 -23.75
C ALA A 143 4.58 15.20 -22.88
N HIS A 144 3.93 14.18 -23.42
CA HIS A 144 3.00 13.35 -22.64
C HIS A 144 3.70 12.21 -21.90
N GLU A 145 4.95 11.87 -22.24
CA GLU A 145 5.67 10.76 -21.63
C GLU A 145 6.21 11.09 -20.23
N ILE A 146 6.36 10.06 -19.42
CA ILE A 146 6.93 10.12 -18.07
C ILE A 146 8.16 9.20 -18.03
N PRO A 147 9.35 9.67 -18.48
CA PRO A 147 10.54 8.82 -18.62
C PRO A 147 11.28 8.60 -17.29
N CYS A 148 10.57 8.12 -16.26
CA CYS A 148 11.11 7.72 -14.97
C CYS A 148 10.34 6.55 -14.36
N ASP A 149 11.01 5.85 -13.44
CA ASP A 149 10.43 4.74 -12.69
C ASP A 149 9.77 5.29 -11.42
N ILE A 150 8.52 4.88 -11.19
CA ILE A 150 7.69 5.30 -10.04
C ILE A 150 7.02 4.05 -9.47
N ASP A 151 7.58 3.53 -8.39
CA ASP A 151 7.12 2.28 -7.76
C ASP A 151 6.37 2.54 -6.44
N TYR A 152 6.62 3.69 -5.80
CA TYR A 152 5.95 4.07 -4.57
C TYR A 152 4.51 4.52 -4.84
N GLN A 153 3.56 3.84 -4.21
CA GLN A 153 2.14 4.12 -4.36
C GLN A 153 1.74 5.27 -3.42
N LEU A 154 1.04 6.27 -3.94
CA LEU A 154 0.42 7.34 -3.14
C LEU A 154 -0.89 6.84 -2.52
N CYS A 155 -1.25 7.40 -1.36
CA CYS A 155 -2.50 7.06 -0.68
C CYS A 155 -3.72 7.48 -1.51
N ILE A 156 -3.64 8.65 -2.16
CA ILE A 156 -4.61 9.09 -3.15
C ILE A 156 -4.01 8.90 -4.55
N PRO A 157 -4.46 7.91 -5.34
CA PRO A 157 -3.92 7.64 -6.66
C PRO A 157 -4.23 8.78 -7.64
N LEU A 158 -3.34 9.03 -8.59
CA LEU A 158 -3.58 9.95 -9.69
C LEU A 158 -4.49 9.30 -10.73
N SER A 159 -5.24 10.12 -11.47
CA SER A 159 -5.99 9.64 -12.63
C SER A 159 -5.04 9.26 -13.76
N ASP A 160 -5.34 8.16 -14.46
CA ASP A 160 -4.63 7.70 -15.66
C ASP A 160 -4.62 8.71 -16.82
N HIS A 161 -5.40 9.79 -16.73
CA HIS A 161 -5.47 10.84 -17.74
C HIS A 161 -4.47 11.98 -17.52
N VAL A 162 -3.83 12.05 -16.35
CA VAL A 162 -2.79 13.04 -16.05
C VAL A 162 -1.47 12.54 -16.61
N MET A 163 -0.76 13.37 -17.39
CA MET A 163 0.42 12.95 -18.15
C MET A 163 1.57 13.96 -18.06
N GLY A 164 2.74 13.53 -18.51
CA GLY A 164 3.94 14.37 -18.62
C GLY A 164 4.27 15.13 -17.33
N VAL A 165 4.64 16.40 -17.49
CA VAL A 165 4.98 17.27 -16.35
C VAL A 165 3.82 17.54 -15.39
N GLU A 166 2.55 17.51 -15.85
CA GLU A 166 1.41 17.67 -14.93
C GLU A 166 1.31 16.47 -13.97
N TYR A 167 1.60 15.26 -14.44
CA TYR A 167 1.64 14.07 -13.59
C TYR A 167 2.72 14.19 -12.52
N ILE A 168 3.95 14.55 -12.92
CA ILE A 168 5.08 14.67 -11.99
C ILE A 168 4.81 15.73 -10.92
N ASN A 169 4.29 16.89 -11.30
CA ASN A 169 4.00 17.96 -10.33
C ASN A 169 2.89 17.54 -9.35
N GLU A 170 1.82 16.91 -9.84
CA GLU A 170 0.73 16.43 -8.98
C GLU A 170 1.21 15.30 -8.07
N TYR A 171 2.01 14.35 -8.59
CA TYR A 171 2.59 13.27 -7.81
C TYR A 171 3.47 13.81 -6.68
N LEU A 172 4.40 14.72 -6.99
CA LEU A 172 5.28 15.33 -6.00
C LEU A 172 4.51 16.18 -4.98
N PHE A 173 3.46 16.89 -5.41
CA PHE A 173 2.60 17.64 -4.50
C PHE A 173 1.93 16.73 -3.47
N ARG A 174 1.34 15.61 -3.90
CA ARG A 174 0.71 14.63 -2.99
C ARG A 174 1.73 13.98 -2.08
N LEU A 175 2.87 13.55 -2.63
CA LEU A 175 3.97 12.98 -1.84
C LEU A 175 4.49 13.98 -0.79
N LEU A 176 4.56 15.27 -1.13
CA LEU A 176 4.94 16.32 -0.19
C LEU A 176 3.92 16.46 0.96
N MET A 177 2.62 16.32 0.69
CA MET A 177 1.60 16.34 1.74
C MET A 177 1.75 15.12 2.66
N GLU A 178 1.93 13.93 2.10
CA GLU A 178 2.21 12.71 2.85
C GLU A 178 3.44 12.87 3.76
N ASN A 179 4.56 13.34 3.19
CA ASN A 179 5.79 13.61 3.93
C ASN A 179 5.60 14.59 5.08
N ARG A 180 4.93 15.72 4.80
CA ARG A 180 4.69 16.76 5.80
C ARG A 180 3.85 16.25 6.95
N PHE A 181 2.82 15.45 6.68
CA PHE A 181 2.04 14.80 7.74
C PHE A 181 2.91 13.86 8.58
N CYS A 182 3.63 12.93 7.95
CA CYS A 182 4.49 11.98 8.65
C CYS A 182 5.58 12.65 9.50
N LYS A 183 6.05 13.84 9.10
CA LYS A 183 7.04 14.62 9.87
C LYS A 183 6.57 15.05 11.26
N HIS A 184 5.27 15.02 11.55
CA HIS A 184 4.76 15.34 12.89
C HIS A 184 4.94 14.20 13.91
N PHE A 185 5.36 13.00 13.45
CA PHE A 185 5.49 11.82 14.29
C PHE A 185 6.95 11.45 14.52
N LYS A 186 7.23 10.86 15.69
CA LYS A 186 8.56 10.35 16.01
C LYS A 186 8.89 9.15 15.12
N LYS A 187 10.13 9.10 14.64
CA LYS A 187 10.61 8.03 13.76
C LYS A 187 10.39 6.65 14.39
N GLU A 188 10.67 6.51 15.68
CA GLU A 188 10.61 5.23 16.39
C GLU A 188 9.18 4.67 16.40
N ILE A 189 8.19 5.55 16.65
CA ILE A 189 6.76 5.19 16.66
C ILE A 189 6.31 4.80 15.25
N MET A 190 6.70 5.57 14.22
CA MET A 190 6.36 5.22 12.84
C MET A 190 6.97 3.90 12.40
N VAL A 191 8.23 3.62 12.75
CA VAL A 191 8.88 2.34 12.41
C VAL A 191 8.17 1.17 13.09
N GLN A 192 7.81 1.31 14.37
CA GLN A 192 7.03 0.28 15.09
C GLN A 192 5.68 0.05 14.41
N LEU A 193 4.97 1.12 14.05
CA LEU A 193 3.69 1.03 13.35
C LEU A 193 3.82 0.29 12.01
N LEU A 194 4.83 0.65 11.21
CA LEU A 194 5.08 0.02 9.92
C LEU A 194 5.45 -1.46 10.08
N GLN A 195 6.20 -1.84 11.13
CA GLN A 195 6.51 -3.24 11.44
C GLN A 195 5.25 -4.04 11.83
N CYS A 196 4.33 -3.43 12.60
CA CYS A 196 3.04 -4.03 12.92
C CYS A 196 2.14 -4.14 11.68
N TYR A 197 2.19 -3.17 10.77
CA TYR A 197 1.45 -3.20 9.51
C TYR A 197 1.99 -4.28 8.57
N CYS A 198 3.30 -4.30 8.38
CA CYS A 198 4.01 -5.33 7.63
C CYS A 198 5.49 -5.44 8.06
N PRO A 199 5.95 -6.59 8.58
CA PRO A 199 7.34 -6.76 9.03
C PRO A 199 8.38 -6.43 7.96
N ASP A 200 8.09 -6.76 6.69
CA ASP A 200 8.98 -6.57 5.55
C ASP A 200 8.71 -5.26 4.78
N TYR A 201 8.08 -4.26 5.42
CA TYR A 201 7.66 -3.00 4.80
C TYR A 201 8.77 -2.28 4.01
N ARG A 202 10.04 -2.55 4.32
CA ARG A 202 11.20 -1.94 3.65
C ARG A 202 11.28 -2.32 2.18
N GLU A 203 10.93 -3.56 1.84
CA GLU A 203 11.06 -4.12 0.49
C GLU A 203 9.75 -4.07 -0.30
N LEU A 204 8.64 -3.70 0.35
CA LEU A 204 7.33 -3.68 -0.28
C LEU A 204 7.00 -2.34 -0.94
N LEU A 205 6.13 -2.41 -1.96
CA LEU A 205 5.55 -1.26 -2.65
C LEU A 205 4.34 -0.73 -1.88
N ILE A 206 4.53 -0.34 -0.62
CA ILE A 206 3.47 0.19 0.24
C ILE A 206 3.57 1.69 0.44
N ASN A 207 2.42 2.32 0.67
CA ASN A 207 2.38 3.70 1.13
C ASN A 207 2.70 3.77 2.63
N VAL A 208 3.71 4.56 3.01
CA VAL A 208 4.15 4.74 4.40
C VAL A 208 3.21 5.67 5.18
N PHE A 209 2.60 6.63 4.49
CA PHE A 209 1.66 7.59 5.10
C PHE A 209 0.34 6.94 5.50
N GLU A 210 -0.17 5.97 4.73
CA GLU A 210 -1.50 5.39 4.94
C GLU A 210 -1.66 4.76 6.34
N PRO A 211 -0.79 3.85 6.83
CA PRO A 211 -0.90 3.32 8.19
C PRO A 211 -0.87 4.42 9.25
N VAL A 212 -0.03 5.45 9.06
CA VAL A 212 0.12 6.58 9.98
C VAL A 212 -1.17 7.41 10.04
N ALA A 213 -1.76 7.71 8.88
CA ALA A 213 -3.02 8.45 8.79
C ALA A 213 -4.19 7.66 9.39
N MET A 214 -4.25 6.35 9.14
CA MET A 214 -5.30 5.49 9.70
C MET A 214 -5.20 5.39 11.23
N ASN A 215 -4.01 5.20 11.79
CA ASN A 215 -3.84 5.16 13.24
C ASN A 215 -4.05 6.53 13.91
N ALA A 216 -3.70 7.63 13.25
CA ALA A 216 -4.03 8.97 13.72
C ALA A 216 -5.55 9.21 13.76
N MET A 217 -6.28 8.77 12.72
CA MET A 217 -7.75 8.75 12.71
C MET A 217 -8.31 7.93 13.86
N GLY A 218 -7.77 6.72 14.10
CA GLY A 218 -8.17 5.87 15.22
C GLY A 218 -7.98 6.57 16.57
N CYS A 219 -6.84 7.24 16.77
CA CYS A 219 -6.53 7.96 18.01
C CYS A 219 -7.52 9.10 18.24
N ALA A 220 -7.81 9.88 17.19
CA ALA A 220 -8.79 10.96 17.26
C ALA A 220 -10.19 10.44 17.62
N LEU A 221 -10.64 9.34 17.01
CA LEU A 221 -11.92 8.70 17.31
C LEU A 221 -11.98 8.11 18.73
N ALA A 222 -10.85 7.62 19.25
CA ALA A 222 -10.72 7.13 20.61
C ALA A 222 -10.49 8.23 21.67
N ASN A 223 -10.44 9.51 21.27
CA ASN A 223 -10.08 10.66 22.11
C ASN A 223 -8.70 10.51 22.79
N LYS A 224 -7.73 9.94 22.08
CA LYS A 224 -6.32 9.82 22.50
C LYS A 224 -5.46 10.91 21.84
N ASP A 225 -4.21 11.03 22.29
CA ASP A 225 -3.22 11.84 21.58
C ASP A 225 -2.90 11.15 20.24
N VAL A 226 -3.10 11.87 19.15
CA VAL A 226 -2.85 11.34 17.80
C VAL A 226 -1.38 10.97 17.58
N ARG A 227 -0.45 11.58 18.32
CA ARG A 227 1.00 11.32 18.21
C ARG A 227 1.41 9.94 18.70
N ASP A 228 0.56 9.29 19.51
CA ASP A 228 0.85 7.97 20.04
C ASP A 228 0.76 6.90 18.95
N LEU A 229 -0.12 7.10 17.95
CA LEU A 229 -0.38 6.15 16.86
C LEU A 229 -0.68 4.72 17.35
N ASP A 230 -1.16 4.57 18.57
CA ASP A 230 -1.37 3.28 19.23
C ASP A 230 -2.84 3.07 19.55
N ILE A 231 -3.42 1.97 19.05
CA ILE A 231 -4.83 1.62 19.25
C ILE A 231 -4.91 0.24 19.89
N SER A 232 -5.32 0.20 21.15
CA SER A 232 -5.56 -1.05 21.89
C SER A 232 -6.87 -1.72 21.46
N ASP A 233 -7.11 -2.95 21.92
CA ASP A 233 -8.41 -3.61 21.73
C ASP A 233 -9.58 -2.86 22.37
N TYR A 234 -9.33 -2.20 23.50
CA TYR A 234 -10.33 -1.36 24.14
C TYR A 234 -10.68 -0.15 23.26
N ASP A 235 -9.67 0.48 22.65
CA ASP A 235 -9.86 1.60 21.74
C ASP A 235 -10.61 1.16 20.49
N ARG A 236 -10.27 0.01 19.89
CA ARG A 236 -11.01 -0.57 18.75
C ARG A 236 -12.49 -0.76 19.06
N LYS A 237 -12.84 -1.26 20.25
CA LYS A 237 -14.25 -1.41 20.67
C LYS A 237 -14.97 -0.06 20.79
N ASN A 238 -14.29 0.98 21.23
CA ASN A 238 -14.86 2.33 21.30
C ASN A 238 -15.02 2.94 19.90
N ILE A 239 -14.00 2.84 19.05
CA ILE A 239 -14.03 3.29 17.66
C ILE A 239 -15.17 2.62 16.91
N LEU A 240 -15.34 1.30 17.08
CA LEU A 240 -16.44 0.55 16.47
C LEU A 240 -17.81 1.16 16.83
N ARG A 241 -18.04 1.44 18.12
CA ARG A 241 -19.30 2.07 18.58
C ARG A 241 -19.49 3.47 18.00
N VAL A 242 -18.43 4.25 17.83
CA VAL A 242 -18.52 5.59 17.21
C VAL A 242 -18.92 5.46 15.75
N LEU A 243 -18.22 4.62 15.00
CA LEU A 243 -18.43 4.45 13.56
C LEU A 243 -19.77 3.77 13.22
N GLU A 244 -20.25 2.82 14.02
CA GLU A 244 -21.57 2.20 13.86
C GLU A 244 -22.73 3.21 13.97
N ASN A 245 -22.50 4.34 14.64
CA ASN A 245 -23.49 5.39 14.85
C ASN A 245 -23.41 6.54 13.83
N TRP A 246 -22.49 6.49 12.88
CA TRP A 246 -22.40 7.52 11.84
C TRP A 246 -23.51 7.34 10.80
N PRO A 247 -24.37 8.35 10.58
CA PRO A 247 -25.30 8.34 9.46
C PRO A 247 -24.51 8.39 8.14
N GLU A 248 -24.93 7.63 7.14
CA GLU A 248 -24.29 7.63 5.81
C GLU A 248 -24.24 9.04 5.19
N GLU A 249 -25.28 9.84 5.41
CA GLU A 249 -25.40 11.21 4.89
C GLU A 249 -24.48 12.22 5.61
N GLU A 250 -23.93 11.87 6.78
CA GLU A 250 -23.10 12.76 7.60
C GLU A 250 -21.61 12.38 7.59
N VAL A 251 -21.22 11.33 6.86
CA VAL A 251 -19.83 10.82 6.85
C VAL A 251 -18.82 11.92 6.53
N ASP A 252 -19.10 12.78 5.55
CA ASP A 252 -18.21 13.89 5.17
C ASP A 252 -18.00 14.88 6.33
N GLU A 253 -19.09 15.26 7.02
CA GLU A 253 -19.01 16.18 8.15
C GLU A 253 -18.25 15.54 9.33
N GLN A 254 -18.51 14.26 9.62
CA GLN A 254 -17.83 13.54 10.70
C GLN A 254 -16.34 13.35 10.41
N LEU A 255 -15.97 13.00 9.17
CA LEU A 255 -14.57 12.91 8.75
C LEU A 255 -13.88 14.28 8.83
N SER A 256 -14.53 15.36 8.40
CA SER A 256 -13.99 16.71 8.54
C SER A 256 -13.68 17.04 10.00
N LYS A 257 -14.59 16.73 10.94
CA LYS A 257 -14.36 16.92 12.37
C LYS A 257 -13.17 16.12 12.89
N VAL A 258 -13.00 14.88 12.44
CA VAL A 258 -11.85 14.04 12.80
C VAL A 258 -10.54 14.66 12.29
N VAL A 259 -10.53 15.15 11.05
CA VAL A 259 -9.37 15.84 10.47
C VAL A 259 -9.05 17.12 11.24
N ASP A 260 -10.06 17.89 11.66
CA ASP A 260 -9.89 19.09 12.48
C ASP A 260 -9.23 18.75 13.83
N VAL A 261 -9.66 17.65 14.47
CA VAL A 261 -9.04 17.16 15.72
C VAL A 261 -7.57 16.80 15.48
N ILE A 262 -7.26 16.02 14.42
CA ILE A 262 -5.88 15.64 14.10
C ILE A 262 -5.03 16.89 13.84
N CYS A 263 -5.50 17.80 13.00
CA CYS A 263 -4.75 19.01 12.63
C CYS A 263 -4.54 19.92 13.83
N SER A 264 -5.55 20.08 14.68
CA SER A 264 -5.45 20.86 15.91
C SER A 264 -4.42 20.26 16.87
N GLN A 265 -4.45 18.94 17.09
CA GLN A 265 -3.48 18.28 17.96
C GLN A 265 -2.06 18.41 17.40
N LEU A 266 -1.87 18.27 16.08
CA LEU A 266 -0.55 18.31 15.42
C LEU A 266 -0.03 19.73 15.12
N ASP A 267 -0.79 20.79 15.44
CA ASP A 267 -0.52 22.19 15.06
C ASP A 267 -0.36 22.39 13.53
N ILE A 268 -1.16 21.67 12.74
CA ILE A 268 -1.19 21.82 11.28
C ILE A 268 -2.06 23.02 10.91
N LYS A 269 -1.45 24.00 10.22
CA LYS A 269 -2.09 25.24 9.75
C LYS A 269 -2.11 25.37 8.22
N ASP A 270 -1.53 24.43 7.49
CA ASP A 270 -1.54 24.43 6.02
C ASP A 270 -2.84 23.82 5.52
N ASP A 271 -3.73 24.66 4.97
CA ASP A 271 -5.04 24.24 4.43
C ASP A 271 -4.91 23.15 3.37
N ARG A 272 -3.80 23.12 2.62
CA ARG A 272 -3.58 22.07 1.60
C ARG A 272 -3.32 20.73 2.23
N LEU A 273 -2.59 20.69 3.35
CA LEU A 273 -2.32 19.47 4.09
C LEU A 273 -3.58 18.97 4.78
N HIS A 274 -4.36 19.88 5.38
CA HIS A 274 -5.67 19.58 5.95
C HIS A 274 -6.59 18.93 4.91
N ASN A 275 -6.77 19.59 3.75
CA ASN A 275 -7.62 19.07 2.69
C ASN A 275 -7.10 17.74 2.12
N TYR A 276 -5.78 17.58 1.96
CA TYR A 276 -5.20 16.32 1.51
C TYR A 276 -5.51 15.18 2.51
N LEU A 277 -5.35 15.43 3.81
CA LEU A 277 -5.66 14.44 4.85
C LEU A 277 -7.15 14.06 4.82
N TYR A 278 -8.04 15.04 4.69
CA TYR A 278 -9.48 14.77 4.55
C TYR A 278 -9.77 13.88 3.34
N GLN A 279 -9.24 14.21 2.16
CA GLN A 279 -9.44 13.40 0.95
C GLN A 279 -8.84 11.99 1.10
N ALA A 280 -7.69 11.86 1.78
CA ALA A 280 -7.07 10.57 2.03
C ALA A 280 -7.95 9.69 2.93
N LEU A 281 -8.47 10.22 4.04
CA LEU A 281 -9.37 9.48 4.91
C LEU A 281 -10.69 9.14 4.21
N LEU A 282 -11.22 10.04 3.39
CA LEU A 282 -12.44 9.81 2.61
C LEU A 282 -12.27 8.66 1.61
N VAL A 283 -11.15 8.60 0.88
CA VAL A 283 -10.85 7.51 -0.06
C VAL A 283 -10.68 6.17 0.65
N GLN A 284 -10.16 6.17 1.88
CA GLN A 284 -9.98 4.97 2.69
C GLN A 284 -11.25 4.55 3.46
N TYR A 285 -12.22 5.45 3.62
CA TYR A 285 -13.40 5.21 4.45
C TYR A 285 -14.25 4.00 4.02
N PRO A 286 -14.46 3.69 2.73
CA PRO A 286 -15.17 2.47 2.35
C PRO A 286 -14.54 1.19 2.90
N ARG A 287 -13.20 1.14 3.00
CA ARG A 287 -12.47 0.03 3.63
C ARG A 287 -12.76 -0.03 5.14
N VAL A 288 -12.79 1.12 5.82
CA VAL A 288 -13.15 1.22 7.24
C VAL A 288 -14.57 0.74 7.47
N GLN A 289 -15.53 1.21 6.67
CA GLN A 289 -16.94 0.83 6.76
C GLN A 289 -17.13 -0.68 6.63
N ASN A 290 -16.45 -1.31 5.66
CA ASN A 290 -16.48 -2.76 5.52
C ASN A 290 -15.98 -3.48 6.78
N GLN A 291 -14.86 -3.02 7.36
CA GLN A 291 -14.33 -3.62 8.59
C GLN A 291 -15.21 -3.37 9.83
N VAL A 292 -15.92 -2.25 9.88
CA VAL A 292 -16.96 -1.99 10.91
C VAL A 292 -18.07 -3.03 10.79
N HIS A 293 -18.58 -3.31 9.59
CA HIS A 293 -19.60 -4.35 9.38
C HIS A 293 -19.12 -5.75 9.78
N LEU A 294 -17.84 -6.06 9.54
CA LEU A 294 -17.22 -7.33 9.94
C LEU A 294 -16.80 -7.36 11.42
N LYS A 295 -16.85 -6.23 12.12
CA LYS A 295 -16.34 -6.04 13.49
C LYS A 295 -14.85 -6.42 13.64
N LYS A 296 -14.05 -6.14 12.60
CA LYS A 296 -12.63 -6.51 12.49
C LYS A 296 -11.76 -5.31 12.19
N LEU A 297 -11.51 -4.49 13.21
CA LEU A 297 -10.78 -3.23 13.08
C LEU A 297 -9.26 -3.38 13.24
N GLU A 298 -8.77 -4.55 13.67
CA GLU A 298 -7.37 -4.85 13.94
C GLU A 298 -6.44 -4.74 12.73
N GLY A 299 -6.97 -4.90 11.50
CA GLY A 299 -6.20 -4.72 10.26
C GLY A 299 -6.10 -3.27 9.77
N ILE A 300 -6.81 -2.33 10.40
CA ILE A 300 -6.80 -0.90 10.03
C ILE A 300 -6.19 -0.06 11.15
N PHE A 301 -6.64 -0.29 12.39
CA PHE A 301 -6.20 0.45 13.57
C PHE A 301 -5.29 -0.42 14.41
N LEU A 302 -3.98 -0.25 14.23
CA LEU A 302 -2.94 -1.14 14.75
C LEU A 302 -2.58 -0.82 16.20
N SER A 303 -2.11 -1.84 16.93
CA SER A 303 -1.53 -1.71 18.27
C SER A 303 0.01 -1.72 18.17
N LEU A 304 0.68 -0.81 18.87
CA LEU A 304 2.15 -0.72 18.98
C LEU A 304 2.67 -1.51 20.17
N ALA A 305 1.91 -1.56 21.25
CA ALA A 305 2.08 -2.64 22.21
C ALA A 305 1.72 -3.92 21.45
N GLY A 306 2.67 -4.85 21.33
CA GLY A 306 2.42 -6.17 20.73
C GLY A 306 1.42 -6.94 21.57
N GLU A 307 0.14 -6.57 21.52
CA GLU A 307 -0.96 -7.27 22.21
C GLU A 307 -1.37 -8.54 21.45
N ASN A 308 -0.64 -8.89 20.39
CA ASN A 308 -0.51 -10.25 19.91
C ASN A 308 0.94 -10.51 19.45
N GLN A 309 1.85 -10.73 20.41
CA GLN A 309 2.71 -11.91 20.31
C GLN A 309 1.88 -13.17 20.64
N GLU A 310 0.74 -13.36 19.98
CA GLU A 310 0.20 -14.71 19.82
C GLU A 310 1.06 -15.38 18.74
N GLY A 311 2.13 -16.03 19.19
CA GLY A 311 2.78 -17.10 18.42
C GLY A 311 3.88 -16.69 17.43
N LYS A 312 4.63 -15.61 17.66
CA LYS A 312 6.00 -15.54 17.11
C LYS A 312 7.00 -15.78 18.22
N ILE A 313 7.05 -17.04 18.68
CA ILE A 313 8.26 -17.58 19.29
C ILE A 313 9.31 -17.58 18.17
N THR A 314 10.03 -16.48 18.02
CA THR A 314 11.41 -16.53 17.54
C THR A 314 12.31 -16.75 18.75
N SER A 315 12.14 -17.88 19.44
CA SER A 315 13.31 -18.56 19.98
C SER A 315 13.66 -19.60 18.92
N GLU A 316 14.91 -19.58 18.47
CA GLU A 316 15.48 -20.60 17.59
C GLU A 316 15.20 -21.99 18.20
N TYR A 317 14.10 -22.64 17.77
CA TYR A 317 13.89 -24.04 18.03
C TYR A 317 14.68 -24.79 16.97
N GLU A 318 15.82 -25.33 17.39
CA GLU A 318 16.54 -26.33 16.60
C GLU A 318 15.89 -27.69 16.90
N ASP A 319 15.15 -28.22 15.93
CA ASP A 319 14.61 -29.58 15.99
C ASP A 319 15.79 -30.57 16.10
N GLY A 320 15.73 -31.48 17.08
CA GLY A 320 16.81 -32.44 17.31
C GLY A 320 16.90 -33.48 16.20
N GLU A 321 17.98 -34.29 16.22
CA GLU A 321 18.13 -35.38 15.25
C GLU A 321 16.98 -36.38 15.38
N MET A 322 16.36 -36.71 14.25
CA MET A 322 15.33 -37.74 14.17
C MET A 322 15.94 -39.11 14.48
N MET A 323 15.18 -39.91 15.20
CA MET A 323 15.49 -41.31 15.43
C MET A 323 15.31 -42.12 14.13
N ASP A 324 16.08 -43.19 13.94
CA ASP A 324 15.84 -44.10 12.83
C ASP A 324 14.60 -44.99 13.06
N ASP A 325 13.99 -45.49 11.99
CA ASP A 325 12.77 -46.31 12.05
C ASP A 325 12.90 -47.58 12.92
N GLU A 326 14.10 -48.15 13.07
CA GLU A 326 14.31 -49.37 13.87
C GLU A 326 14.36 -49.03 15.37
N GLN A 327 15.06 -47.94 15.71
CA GLN A 327 15.11 -47.39 17.06
C GLN A 327 13.73 -46.87 17.51
N LEU A 328 12.98 -46.21 16.63
CA LEU A 328 11.64 -45.70 16.95
C LEU A 328 10.67 -46.84 17.24
N ARG A 329 10.70 -47.92 16.45
CA ARG A 329 9.89 -49.12 16.72
C ARG A 329 10.27 -49.77 18.05
N ALA A 330 11.56 -49.90 18.34
CA ALA A 330 12.03 -50.45 19.61
C ALA A 330 11.58 -49.59 20.81
N LEU A 331 11.57 -48.27 20.65
CA LEU A 331 11.07 -47.34 21.66
C LEU A 331 9.55 -47.47 21.86
N ILE A 332 8.78 -47.56 20.77
CA ILE A 332 7.33 -47.80 20.82
C ILE A 332 7.03 -49.10 21.59
N ASP A 333 7.74 -50.18 21.27
CA ASP A 333 7.59 -51.46 21.95
C ASP A 333 7.97 -51.35 23.44
N ALA A 334 9.04 -50.62 23.77
CA ALA A 334 9.45 -50.40 25.15
C ALA A 334 8.42 -49.60 25.96
N ILE A 335 7.83 -48.55 25.36
CA ILE A 335 6.80 -47.72 25.98
C ILE A 335 5.53 -48.55 26.20
N ASN A 336 5.08 -49.31 25.20
CA ASN A 336 3.88 -50.15 25.30
C ASN A 336 4.03 -51.29 26.31
N ASN A 337 5.25 -51.80 26.53
CA ASN A 337 5.54 -52.82 27.53
C ASN A 337 5.95 -52.26 28.90
N SER A 338 5.95 -50.93 29.07
CA SER A 338 6.27 -50.29 30.33
C SER A 338 5.04 -50.14 31.24
N GLY A 339 5.26 -50.00 32.55
CA GLY A 339 4.21 -50.00 33.57
C GLY A 339 3.47 -48.66 33.69
N PRO A 340 3.54 -47.96 34.83
CA PRO A 340 2.75 -46.74 35.05
C PRO A 340 3.17 -45.59 34.11
N ALA A 341 2.24 -44.67 33.83
CA ALA A 341 2.45 -43.49 32.97
C ALA A 341 3.74 -42.72 33.27
N SER A 342 4.10 -42.61 34.56
CA SER A 342 5.35 -41.97 35.00
C SER A 342 6.63 -42.58 34.43
N ASP A 343 6.64 -43.88 34.10
CA ASP A 343 7.79 -44.56 33.50
C ASP A 343 7.80 -44.42 31.98
N LYS A 344 6.61 -44.41 31.34
CA LYS A 344 6.46 -44.05 29.91
C LYS A 344 7.00 -42.64 29.63
N ILE A 345 6.65 -41.66 30.47
CA ILE A 345 7.07 -40.27 30.34
C ILE A 345 8.60 -40.14 30.47
N LYS A 346 9.24 -40.90 31.37
CA LYS A 346 10.71 -40.92 31.49
C LYS A 346 11.38 -41.45 30.23
N LEU A 347 10.85 -42.53 29.65
CA LEU A 347 11.40 -43.11 28.42
C LEU A 347 11.32 -42.11 27.27
N VAL A 348 10.19 -41.42 27.13
CA VAL A 348 9.99 -40.35 26.13
C VAL A 348 11.02 -39.23 26.31
N LYS A 349 11.15 -38.67 27.52
CA LYS A 349 12.09 -37.56 27.76
C LYS A 349 13.56 -37.91 27.59
N GLN A 350 13.93 -39.18 27.72
CA GLN A 350 15.31 -39.64 27.57
C GLN A 350 15.72 -39.89 26.13
N HIS A 351 14.77 -40.22 25.25
CA HIS A 351 15.07 -40.72 23.90
C HIS A 351 14.48 -39.89 22.77
N ILE A 352 13.49 -39.03 23.02
CA ILE A 352 12.88 -38.19 21.99
C ILE A 352 13.52 -36.81 22.01
N HIS A 353 14.06 -36.41 20.86
CA HIS A 353 14.69 -35.11 20.67
C HIS A 353 14.12 -34.32 19.48
N SER A 354 13.26 -34.94 18.66
CA SER A 354 12.61 -34.29 17.51
C SER A 354 11.09 -34.14 17.71
N LEU A 355 10.52 -33.08 17.14
CA LEU A 355 9.07 -32.82 17.16
C LEU A 355 8.30 -33.93 16.41
N ARG A 356 8.89 -34.47 15.35
CA ARG A 356 8.27 -35.53 14.55
C ARG A 356 8.12 -36.82 15.34
N ASP A 357 9.19 -37.30 15.98
CA ASP A 357 9.15 -38.51 16.81
C ASP A 357 8.19 -38.32 17.99
N MET A 358 8.14 -37.11 18.57
CA MET A 358 7.18 -36.77 19.62
C MET A 358 5.73 -36.94 19.16
N THR A 359 5.38 -36.41 17.99
CA THR A 359 4.02 -36.56 17.44
C THR A 359 3.67 -38.01 17.11
N GLU A 360 4.64 -38.81 16.65
CA GLU A 360 4.43 -40.21 16.32
C GLU A 360 4.16 -41.05 17.57
N ILE A 361 4.91 -40.81 18.65
CA ILE A 361 4.67 -41.45 19.94
C ILE A 361 3.32 -41.04 20.56
N LEU A 362 2.96 -39.75 20.49
CA LEU A 362 1.65 -39.25 20.94
C LEU A 362 0.48 -39.88 20.19
N ASN A 363 0.68 -40.25 18.91
CA ASN A 363 -0.34 -40.89 18.09
C ASN A 363 -0.55 -42.38 18.40
N ILE A 364 0.39 -43.03 19.10
CA ILE A 364 0.41 -44.50 19.20
C ILE A 364 0.41 -44.98 20.66
N CYS A 365 1.17 -44.33 21.55
CA CYS A 365 1.60 -44.95 22.81
C CYS A 365 0.90 -44.45 24.08
N PHE A 366 0.18 -43.32 24.02
CA PHE A 366 -0.44 -42.67 25.18
C PHE A 366 -1.94 -42.57 25.02
N TRP A 367 -2.70 -42.92 26.05
CA TRP A 367 -4.17 -42.94 26.01
C TRP A 367 -4.78 -42.30 27.26
N GLU A 368 -5.95 -41.68 27.08
CA GLU A 368 -6.79 -41.15 28.16
C GLU A 368 -6.04 -40.24 29.15
N GLU A 369 -5.92 -40.62 30.42
CA GLU A 369 -5.31 -39.81 31.48
C GLU A 369 -3.78 -39.69 31.33
N GLU A 370 -3.13 -40.65 30.65
CA GLU A 370 -1.67 -40.65 30.45
C GLU A 370 -1.20 -39.49 29.55
N ILE A 371 -2.08 -39.03 28.65
CA ILE A 371 -1.80 -37.92 27.75
C ILE A 371 -1.68 -36.61 28.53
N MET A 372 -2.61 -36.34 29.45
CA MET A 372 -2.56 -35.12 30.28
C MET A 372 -1.29 -35.07 31.13
N GLU A 373 -0.88 -36.21 31.73
CA GLU A 373 0.34 -36.29 32.53
C GLU A 373 1.60 -36.01 31.68
N LEU A 374 1.64 -36.53 30.44
CA LEU A 374 2.74 -36.27 29.52
C LEU A 374 2.77 -34.81 29.07
N LEU A 375 1.63 -34.25 28.66
CA LEU A 375 1.52 -32.86 28.20
C LEU A 375 1.89 -31.86 29.31
N GLN A 376 1.48 -32.11 30.55
CA GLN A 376 1.88 -31.29 31.70
C GLN A 376 3.38 -31.37 32.02
N SER A 377 4.07 -32.39 31.49
CA SER A 377 5.50 -32.54 31.68
C SER A 377 6.33 -31.72 30.67
N PHE A 378 5.71 -31.24 29.58
CA PHE A 378 6.39 -30.46 28.54
C PHE A 378 6.62 -29.00 28.95
N SER A 379 7.65 -28.39 28.36
CA SER A 379 7.90 -26.95 28.51
C SER A 379 6.90 -26.12 27.69
N ASP A 380 6.79 -24.84 28.03
CA ASP A 380 5.94 -23.90 27.30
C ASP A 380 6.29 -23.84 25.79
N THR A 381 7.58 -23.97 25.45
CA THR A 381 8.04 -24.00 24.06
C THR A 381 7.59 -25.26 23.32
N GLU A 382 7.68 -26.42 23.97
CA GLU A 382 7.24 -27.71 23.39
C GLU A 382 5.72 -27.72 23.15
N LEU A 383 4.95 -27.17 24.11
CA LEU A 383 3.50 -27.04 23.97
C LEU A 383 3.09 -26.13 22.82
N VAL A 384 3.80 -25.02 22.61
CA VAL A 384 3.53 -24.11 21.48
C VAL A 384 3.87 -24.76 20.14
N LEU A 385 4.98 -25.50 20.05
CA LEU A 385 5.35 -26.22 18.82
C LEU A 385 4.32 -27.31 18.47
N LEU A 386 3.85 -28.05 19.46
CA LEU A 386 2.77 -29.03 19.27
C LEU A 386 1.46 -28.34 18.84
N GLN A 387 1.14 -27.17 19.40
CA GLN A 387 -0.04 -26.40 18.99
C GLN A 387 0.07 -25.96 17.52
N GLU A 388 1.24 -25.49 17.11
CA GLU A 388 1.51 -25.05 15.73
C GLU A 388 1.46 -26.23 14.75
N TYR A 389 1.96 -27.40 15.16
CA TYR A 389 1.80 -28.64 14.40
C TYR A 389 0.32 -29.00 14.19
N VAL A 390 -0.51 -28.91 15.24
CA VAL A 390 -1.94 -29.21 15.17
C VAL A 390 -2.70 -28.20 14.28
N LYS A 391 -2.30 -26.93 14.26
CA LYS A 391 -2.90 -25.92 13.36
C LYS A 391 -2.56 -26.15 11.88
N ASN A 392 -1.35 -26.61 11.60
CA ASN A 392 -0.84 -26.74 10.23
C ASN A 392 -1.07 -28.13 9.61
N LYS A 393 -1.46 -29.14 10.38
CA LYS A 393 -1.77 -30.48 9.84
C LYS A 393 -3.11 -30.52 9.07
N PRO A 394 -3.27 -31.40 8.07
CA PRO A 394 -4.53 -31.55 7.34
C PRO A 394 -5.70 -31.94 8.25
N ALA A 395 -6.88 -31.33 8.06
CA ALA A 395 -8.08 -31.55 8.90
C ALA A 395 -8.59 -33.01 8.95
N LEU A 396 -8.16 -33.85 7.99
CA LEU A 396 -8.49 -35.27 7.90
C LEU A 396 -7.58 -36.16 8.76
N TRP A 397 -6.45 -35.64 9.25
CA TRP A 397 -5.50 -36.38 10.08
C TRP A 397 -5.80 -36.11 11.55
N LYS A 398 -6.50 -37.04 12.19
CA LYS A 398 -6.81 -37.01 13.63
C LYS A 398 -6.15 -38.22 14.29
N SER A 399 -5.48 -37.99 15.41
CA SER A 399 -4.99 -39.09 16.23
C SER A 399 -6.15 -39.88 16.80
N GLU A 400 -6.00 -41.21 16.85
CA GLU A 400 -6.92 -42.09 17.56
C GLU A 400 -6.79 -41.94 19.09
N THR A 401 -5.64 -41.47 19.58
CA THR A 401 -5.39 -41.24 21.02
C THR A 401 -6.09 -39.98 21.54
N GLY A 402 -6.48 -39.06 20.66
CA GLY A 402 -7.18 -37.82 21.03
C GLY A 402 -6.31 -36.77 21.74
N TRP A 403 -4.99 -36.88 21.66
CA TRP A 403 -4.07 -35.96 22.34
C TRP A 403 -4.20 -34.52 21.88
N GLU A 404 -4.61 -34.27 20.63
CA GLU A 404 -4.76 -32.92 20.11
C GLU A 404 -5.87 -32.14 20.83
N ILE A 405 -6.96 -32.82 21.19
CA ILE A 405 -8.08 -32.23 21.92
C ILE A 405 -7.65 -31.90 23.36
N GLN A 406 -6.86 -32.79 23.97
CA GLN A 406 -6.35 -32.56 25.32
C GLN A 406 -5.33 -31.42 25.38
N LEU A 407 -4.49 -31.28 24.35
CA LEU A 407 -3.58 -30.14 24.21
C LEU A 407 -4.34 -28.81 24.10
N GLU A 408 -5.38 -28.74 23.27
CA GLU A 408 -6.22 -27.54 23.17
C GLU A 408 -6.87 -27.18 24.50
N ASN A 409 -7.40 -28.18 25.23
CA ASN A 409 -7.99 -27.97 26.56
C ASN A 409 -6.95 -27.50 27.59
N LEU A 410 -5.73 -28.03 27.56
CA LEU A 410 -4.66 -27.63 28.46
C LEU A 410 -4.27 -26.16 28.22
N ILE A 411 -4.06 -25.77 26.97
CA ILE A 411 -3.68 -24.40 26.61
C ILE A 411 -4.79 -23.39 26.96
N ASN A 412 -6.05 -23.76 26.73
CA ASN A 412 -7.20 -22.91 27.06
C ASN A 412 -7.43 -22.73 28.56
N ASN A 413 -6.96 -23.65 29.41
CA ASN A 413 -7.05 -23.54 30.87
C ASN A 413 -5.86 -22.77 31.49
N ILE A 414 -4.80 -22.50 30.72
CA ILE A 414 -3.62 -21.74 31.15
C ILE A 414 -3.76 -20.23 30.84
N ARG A 415 -4.67 -19.87 29.91
CA ARG A 415 -5.08 -18.48 29.60
C ARG A 415 -6.24 -18.03 30.49
#